data_AF-A0A453AP15-F1
#
_entry.id   AF-A0A453AP15-F1
#
_cell.length_a   1.000
_cell.length_b   1.000
_cell.length_c   1.000
_cell.angle_alpha   90.00
_cell.angle_beta   90.00
_cell.angle_gamma   90.00
#
_symmetry.space_group_name_H-M   'P 1'
#
loop_
_entity.id
_entity.type
_entity.pdbx_description
1 polymer ?
#
loop_
_entity_poly.entity_id
_entity_poly.type
_entity_poly.pdbx_seq_one_letter_code
_entity_poly.pdbx_strand_id
1 'polypeptide(L)'
;LEAKKAMSSEQLSELASVDPKRAKRILANRQSAARSKERKARYITELERKVHTLQTEATTLSAQLTLFQRDTTGLSAENTELKIRLQAMEQQAQLRDALNNTLKQELERLKIATAFRATHTSAPFKCSSAAITIPTTSSQCPKPPDAVPSKHVPRYDAARLSWAVPGAGHWQRISGCEVGGRGCCKVRG
;
A
#
# COMPACT_ATOMS: atom_id res chain seq x y z
N LEU A 1 6.63 -22.65 53.01
CA LEU A 1 5.27 -23.17 53.28
C LEU A 1 5.25 -24.64 52.85
N GLU A 2 5.53 -25.55 53.76
CA GLU A 2 5.54 -26.98 53.45
C GLU A 2 4.13 -27.46 53.12
N ALA A 3 3.96 -28.03 51.92
CA ALA A 3 2.72 -28.67 51.55
C ALA A 3 2.51 -29.90 52.44
N LYS A 4 1.52 -29.86 53.34
CA LYS A 4 1.12 -31.04 54.13
C LYS A 4 0.87 -32.21 53.16
N LYS A 5 1.73 -33.22 53.26
CA LYS A 5 1.73 -34.40 52.40
C LYS A 5 0.39 -35.12 52.56
N ALA A 6 -0.26 -35.47 51.46
CA ALA A 6 -1.48 -36.26 51.50
C ALA A 6 -1.18 -37.62 52.16
N MET A 7 -2.07 -38.12 53.03
CA MET A 7 -1.84 -39.41 53.72
C MET A 7 -1.56 -40.54 52.72
N SER A 8 -0.74 -41.51 53.09
CA SER A 8 -0.43 -42.65 52.20
C SER A 8 -1.66 -43.54 51.97
N SER A 9 -1.56 -44.47 51.00
CA SER A 9 -2.62 -45.45 50.73
C SER A 9 -2.81 -46.40 51.91
N GLU A 10 -1.72 -46.82 52.56
CA GLU A 10 -1.74 -47.70 53.74
C GLU A 10 -2.42 -47.05 54.94
N GLN A 11 -2.12 -45.77 55.19
CA GLN A 11 -2.77 -45.00 56.25
C GLN A 11 -4.29 -44.83 56.00
N LEU A 12 -4.70 -44.80 54.73
CA LEU A 12 -6.12 -44.77 54.37
C LEU A 12 -6.80 -46.12 54.52
N SER A 13 -6.11 -47.24 54.25
CA SER A 13 -6.67 -48.58 54.45
C SER A 13 -6.87 -48.89 55.93
N GLU A 14 -5.91 -48.54 56.78
CA GLU A 14 -6.05 -48.66 58.24
C GLU A 14 -7.21 -47.80 58.75
N LEU A 15 -7.32 -46.56 58.26
CA LEU A 15 -8.43 -45.68 58.62
C LEU A 15 -9.77 -46.19 58.10
N ALA A 16 -9.81 -46.90 56.98
CA ALA A 16 -11.05 -47.49 56.47
C ALA A 16 -11.57 -48.62 57.35
N SER A 17 -10.68 -49.36 58.02
CA SER A 17 -11.03 -50.39 59.01
C SER A 17 -11.63 -49.80 60.29
N VAL A 18 -11.22 -48.58 60.69
CA VAL A 18 -11.71 -47.88 61.89
C VAL A 18 -12.93 -46.99 61.60
N ASP A 19 -12.87 -46.18 60.53
CA ASP A 19 -13.94 -45.27 60.08
C ASP A 19 -14.03 -45.21 58.54
N PRO A 20 -14.89 -46.05 57.92
CA PRO A 20 -15.02 -46.11 56.47
C PRO A 20 -15.65 -44.84 55.88
N LYS A 21 -16.44 -44.06 56.64
CA LYS A 21 -17.03 -42.80 56.13
C LYS A 21 -15.96 -41.72 55.99
N ARG A 22 -15.08 -41.59 56.98
CA ARG A 22 -13.97 -40.62 56.91
C ARG A 22 -12.99 -40.98 55.81
N ALA A 23 -12.62 -42.26 55.65
CA ALA A 23 -11.76 -42.71 54.56
C ALA A 23 -12.34 -42.34 53.17
N LYS A 24 -13.64 -42.60 52.94
CA LYS A 24 -14.33 -42.22 51.70
C LYS A 24 -14.30 -40.70 51.43
N ARG A 25 -14.54 -39.86 52.45
CA ARG A 25 -14.45 -38.39 52.30
C ARG A 25 -13.06 -37.92 51.90
N ILE A 26 -12.01 -38.51 52.48
CA ILE A 26 -10.62 -38.16 52.14
C ILE A 26 -10.32 -38.54 50.68
N LEU A 27 -10.72 -39.72 50.22
CA LEU A 27 -10.56 -40.14 48.82
C LEU A 27 -11.30 -39.21 47.86
N ALA A 28 -12.56 -38.88 48.16
CA ALA A 28 -13.35 -37.95 47.34
C ALA A 28 -12.71 -36.54 47.29
N ASN A 29 -12.27 -36.02 48.43
CA ASN A 29 -11.59 -34.73 48.50
C ASN A 29 -10.28 -34.75 47.70
N ARG A 30 -9.46 -35.80 47.82
CA ARG A 30 -8.24 -35.99 47.00
C ARG A 30 -8.55 -35.94 45.52
N GLN A 31 -9.55 -36.69 45.08
CA GLN A 31 -9.93 -36.73 43.67
C GLN A 31 -10.40 -35.35 43.18
N SER A 32 -11.23 -34.65 43.95
CA SER A 32 -11.67 -33.29 43.61
C SER A 32 -10.53 -32.27 43.59
N ALA A 33 -9.59 -32.37 44.54
CA ALA A 33 -8.42 -31.51 44.61
C ALA A 33 -7.46 -31.77 43.44
N ALA A 34 -7.26 -33.04 43.07
CA ALA A 34 -6.49 -33.42 41.88
C ALA A 34 -7.09 -32.83 40.60
N ARG A 35 -8.41 -33.02 40.37
CA ARG A 35 -9.11 -32.42 39.21
C ARG A 35 -9.05 -30.89 39.22
N SER A 36 -9.13 -30.25 40.38
CA SER A 36 -9.04 -28.80 40.49
C SER A 36 -7.64 -28.29 40.13
N LYS A 37 -6.60 -28.95 40.64
CA LYS A 37 -5.21 -28.65 40.28
C LYS A 37 -4.95 -28.86 38.79
N GLU A 38 -5.43 -29.96 38.23
CA GLU A 38 -5.32 -30.25 36.82
C GLU A 38 -5.97 -29.18 35.96
N ARG A 39 -7.22 -28.78 36.28
CA ARG A 39 -7.89 -27.68 35.56
C ARG A 39 -7.10 -26.37 35.64
N LYS A 40 -6.59 -26.01 36.81
CA LYS A 40 -5.76 -24.81 36.98
C LYS A 40 -4.46 -24.89 36.19
N ALA A 41 -3.78 -26.04 36.19
CA ALA A 41 -2.57 -26.26 35.42
C ALA A 41 -2.84 -26.11 33.91
N ARG A 42 -3.92 -26.71 33.40
CA ARG A 42 -4.34 -26.55 32.00
C ARG A 42 -4.67 -25.10 31.64
N TYR A 43 -5.32 -24.37 32.53
CA TYR A 43 -5.65 -22.97 32.30
C TYR A 43 -4.39 -22.09 32.25
N ILE A 44 -3.43 -22.34 33.15
CA ILE A 44 -2.14 -21.64 33.16
C ILE A 44 -1.39 -21.87 31.85
N THR A 45 -1.27 -23.13 31.38
CA THR A 45 -0.58 -23.42 30.12
C THR A 45 -1.30 -22.83 28.90
N GLU A 46 -2.63 -22.79 28.92
CA GLU A 46 -3.41 -22.14 27.87
C GLU A 46 -3.15 -20.62 27.83
N LEU A 47 -3.08 -19.97 28.99
CA LEU A 47 -2.74 -18.55 29.09
C LEU A 47 -1.31 -18.28 28.61
N GLU A 48 -0.34 -19.09 29.03
CA GLU A 48 1.05 -18.97 28.58
C GLU A 48 1.15 -19.09 27.05
N ARG A 49 0.44 -20.06 26.46
CA ARG A 49 0.37 -20.20 25.00
C ARG A 49 -0.26 -18.98 24.34
N LYS A 50 -1.35 -18.43 24.89
CA LYS A 50 -2.01 -17.22 24.37
C LYS A 50 -1.09 -16.01 24.42
N VAL A 51 -0.37 -15.81 25.53
CA VAL A 51 0.62 -14.73 25.63
C VAL A 51 1.68 -14.88 24.55
N HIS A 52 2.23 -16.09 24.36
CA HIS A 52 3.23 -16.32 23.34
C HIS A 52 2.70 -16.05 21.93
N THR A 53 1.51 -16.56 21.60
CA THR A 53 0.86 -16.31 20.30
C THR A 53 0.65 -14.82 20.05
N LEU A 54 0.09 -14.09 21.02
CA LEU A 54 -0.14 -12.64 20.89
C LEU A 54 1.17 -11.85 20.75
N GLN A 55 2.24 -12.26 21.43
CA GLN A 55 3.57 -11.65 21.27
C GLN A 55 4.14 -11.87 19.87
N THR A 56 4.01 -13.08 19.31
CA THR A 56 4.41 -13.38 17.94
C THR A 56 3.61 -12.54 16.95
N GLU A 57 2.28 -12.50 17.10
CA GLU A 57 1.39 -11.68 16.26
C GLU A 57 1.76 -10.20 16.31
N ALA A 58 1.99 -9.64 17.51
CA ALA A 58 2.41 -8.26 17.66
C ALA A 58 3.74 -7.97 16.96
N THR A 59 4.71 -8.90 17.05
CA THR A 59 5.99 -8.78 16.37
C THR A 59 5.83 -8.82 14.85
N THR A 60 5.04 -9.76 14.33
CA THR A 60 4.75 -9.88 12.90
C THR A 60 4.03 -8.66 12.35
N LEU A 61 3.02 -8.15 13.07
CA LEU A 61 2.29 -6.94 12.67
C LEU A 61 3.20 -5.71 12.70
N SER A 62 4.09 -5.60 13.68
CA SER A 62 5.07 -4.50 13.75
C SER A 62 6.05 -4.52 12.57
N ALA A 63 6.49 -5.71 12.15
CA ALA A 63 7.32 -5.86 10.96
C ALA A 63 6.55 -5.45 9.69
N GLN A 64 5.30 -5.88 9.53
CA GLN A 64 4.45 -5.46 8.41
C GLN A 64 4.23 -3.95 8.37
N LEU A 65 3.95 -3.33 9.52
CA LEU A 65 3.78 -1.87 9.62
C LEU A 65 5.04 -1.15 9.15
N THR A 66 6.22 -1.61 9.58
CA THR A 66 7.50 -1.04 9.18
C THR A 66 7.73 -1.14 7.67
N LEU A 67 7.37 -2.28 7.05
CA LEU A 67 7.45 -2.44 5.60
C LEU A 67 6.53 -1.46 4.87
N PHE A 68 5.26 -1.37 5.27
CA PHE A 68 4.32 -0.45 4.64
C PHE A 68 4.69 1.03 4.84
N GLN A 69 5.27 1.39 5.98
CA GLN A 69 5.80 2.74 6.19
C GLN A 69 6.91 3.04 5.19
N ARG A 70 7.87 2.12 5.01
CA ARG A 70 8.96 2.29 4.04
C ARG A 70 8.43 2.41 2.62
N ASP A 71 7.52 1.53 2.21
CA ASP A 71 6.92 1.56 0.87
C ASP A 71 6.16 2.86 0.62
N THR A 72 5.38 3.32 1.60
CA THR A 72 4.63 4.58 1.50
C THR A 72 5.58 5.77 1.34
N THR A 73 6.65 5.82 2.14
CA THR A 73 7.65 6.89 2.00
C THR A 73 8.39 6.84 0.66
N GLY A 74 8.71 5.63 0.17
CA GLY A 74 9.35 5.44 -1.13
C GLY A 74 8.46 5.90 -2.29
N LEU A 75 7.21 5.44 -2.32
CA LEU A 75 6.23 5.85 -3.34
C LEU A 75 5.94 7.35 -3.28
N SER A 76 5.91 7.94 -2.09
CA SER A 76 5.76 9.40 -1.95
C SER A 76 6.95 10.15 -2.55
N ALA A 77 8.18 9.68 -2.32
CA ALA A 77 9.38 10.28 -2.90
C ALA A 77 9.38 10.17 -4.44
N GLU A 78 9.09 8.98 -4.97
CA GLU A 78 8.96 8.76 -6.42
C GLU A 78 7.86 9.64 -7.03
N ASN A 79 6.71 9.78 -6.34
CA ASN A 79 5.64 10.66 -6.79
C ASN A 79 6.07 12.13 -6.85
N THR A 80 6.83 12.60 -5.87
CA THR A 80 7.36 13.97 -5.88
C THR A 80 8.38 14.18 -7.01
N GLU A 81 9.26 13.21 -7.26
CA GLU A 81 10.23 13.28 -8.35
C GLU A 81 9.54 13.33 -9.71
N LEU A 82 8.56 12.46 -9.93
CA LEU A 82 7.79 12.42 -11.17
C LEU A 82 7.02 13.72 -11.40
N LYS A 83 6.45 14.33 -10.36
CA LYS A 83 5.81 15.64 -10.44
C LYS A 83 6.78 16.74 -10.84
N ILE A 84 7.98 16.78 -10.25
CA ILE A 84 9.02 17.76 -10.61
C ILE A 84 9.42 17.58 -12.07
N ARG A 85 9.64 16.34 -12.51
CA ARG A 85 10.00 16.02 -13.89
C ARG A 85 8.91 16.43 -14.87
N LEU A 86 7.64 16.19 -14.54
CA LEU A 86 6.50 16.61 -15.34
C LEU A 86 6.47 18.13 -15.50
N GLN A 87 6.59 18.88 -14.39
CA GLN A 87 6.60 20.35 -14.42
C GLN A 87 7.76 20.90 -15.28
N ALA A 88 8.95 20.31 -15.18
CA ALA A 88 10.08 20.72 -16.02
C ALA A 88 9.81 20.49 -17.51
N MET A 89 9.20 19.35 -17.86
CA MET A 89 8.81 19.05 -19.24
C MET A 89 7.73 20.00 -19.76
N GLU A 90 6.74 20.35 -18.93
CA GLU A 90 5.70 21.33 -19.27
C GLU A 90 6.30 22.71 -19.54
N GLN A 91 7.21 23.19 -18.70
CA GLN A 91 7.93 24.46 -18.91
C GLN A 91 8.74 24.43 -20.21
N GLN A 92 9.43 23.32 -20.49
CA GLN A 92 10.18 23.17 -21.73
C GLN A 92 9.26 23.20 -22.96
N ALA A 93 8.09 22.56 -22.90
CA ALA A 93 7.11 22.59 -23.98
C ALA A 93 6.59 24.02 -24.22
N GLN A 94 6.25 24.75 -23.16
CA GLN A 94 5.82 26.16 -23.25
C GLN A 94 6.87 27.05 -23.92
N LEU A 95 8.15 26.89 -23.57
CA LEU A 95 9.23 27.63 -24.22
C LEU A 95 9.35 27.28 -25.71
N ARG A 96 9.24 25.98 -26.07
CA ARG A 96 9.28 25.56 -27.47
C ARG A 96 8.10 26.12 -28.27
N ASP A 97 6.91 26.16 -27.68
CA ASP A 97 5.73 26.73 -28.34
C ASP A 97 5.85 28.24 -28.52
N ALA A 98 6.35 28.96 -27.52
CA ALA A 98 6.63 30.38 -27.62
C ALA A 98 7.63 30.68 -28.76
N LEU A 99 8.75 29.94 -28.82
CA LEU A 99 9.74 30.07 -29.88
C LEU A 99 9.16 29.74 -31.27
N ASN A 100 8.39 28.65 -31.38
CA ASN A 100 7.74 28.28 -32.63
C ASN A 100 6.76 29.36 -33.10
N ASN A 101 6.01 29.98 -32.19
CA ASN A 101 5.09 31.05 -32.52
C ASN A 101 5.83 32.31 -33.02
N THR A 102 6.92 32.70 -32.37
CA THR A 102 7.78 33.81 -32.83
C THR A 102 8.37 33.54 -34.21
N LEU A 103 8.90 32.33 -34.44
CA LEU A 103 9.44 31.95 -35.75
C LEU A 103 8.37 31.98 -36.86
N LYS A 104 7.16 31.51 -36.55
CA LYS A 104 6.02 31.61 -37.50
C LYS A 104 5.68 33.06 -37.83
N GLN A 105 5.68 33.95 -36.83
CA GLN A 105 5.44 35.38 -37.04
C GLN A 105 6.51 36.01 -37.94
N GLU A 106 7.79 35.71 -37.72
CA GLU A 106 8.87 36.20 -38.58
C GLU A 106 8.78 35.65 -40.00
N LEU A 107 8.42 34.37 -40.17
CA LEU A 107 8.19 33.79 -41.49
C LEU A 107 7.05 34.50 -42.24
N GLU A 108 5.93 34.77 -41.58
CA GLU A 108 4.83 35.52 -42.21
C GLU A 108 5.24 36.96 -42.56
N ARG A 109 5.97 37.65 -41.68
CA ARG A 109 6.50 39.00 -41.96
C ARG A 109 7.39 39.01 -43.20
N LEU A 110 8.31 38.04 -43.29
CA LEU A 110 9.22 37.90 -44.42
C LEU A 110 8.48 37.55 -45.72
N LYS A 111 7.47 36.68 -45.67
CA LYS A 111 6.62 36.35 -46.83
C LYS A 111 5.88 37.57 -47.38
N ILE A 112 5.35 38.44 -46.51
CA ILE A 112 4.67 39.66 -46.94
C ILE A 112 5.68 40.63 -47.59
N ALA A 113 6.86 40.81 -46.99
CA ALA A 113 7.89 41.70 -47.52
C ALA A 113 8.42 41.24 -48.90
N THR A 114 8.57 39.93 -49.12
CA THR A 114 8.97 39.39 -50.42
C THR A 114 7.85 39.50 -51.45
N ALA A 115 6.60 39.24 -51.08
CA ALA A 115 5.44 39.43 -51.95
C ALA A 115 5.28 40.90 -52.38
N PHE A 116 5.45 41.86 -51.46
CA PHE A 116 5.41 43.28 -51.77
C PHE A 116 6.53 43.70 -52.75
N ARG A 117 7.77 43.23 -52.55
CA ARG A 117 8.89 43.50 -53.48
C ARG A 117 8.64 42.95 -54.89
N ALA A 118 7.93 41.83 -55.02
CA ALA A 118 7.57 41.27 -56.32
C ALA A 118 6.56 42.13 -57.08
N THR A 119 5.74 42.95 -56.40
CA THR A 119 4.73 43.81 -57.04
C THR A 119 5.23 45.20 -57.45
N HIS A 120 6.30 45.71 -56.84
CA HIS A 120 6.79 47.08 -57.05
C HIS A 120 8.00 47.20 -58.00
N THR A 121 8.49 46.11 -58.60
CA THR A 121 9.60 46.14 -59.57
C THR A 121 9.20 45.53 -60.91
N SER A 122 8.73 46.35 -61.83
CA SER A 122 8.57 46.00 -63.25
C SER A 122 9.92 46.10 -64.00
N ALA A 123 10.92 45.34 -63.58
CA ALA A 123 12.17 45.19 -64.31
C ALA A 123 12.75 43.78 -64.12
N PRO A 124 13.16 43.08 -65.20
CA PRO A 124 13.68 41.72 -65.12
C PRO A 124 15.15 41.78 -64.66
N PHE A 125 15.37 41.94 -63.36
CA PHE A 125 16.69 41.67 -62.79
C PHE A 125 16.89 40.15 -62.74
N LYS A 126 17.72 39.64 -63.66
CA LYS A 126 18.26 38.28 -63.60
C LYS A 126 19.13 38.15 -62.35
N CYS A 127 18.54 37.70 -61.25
CA CYS A 127 19.29 37.19 -60.12
C CYS A 127 19.75 35.77 -60.48
N SER A 128 21.06 35.59 -60.68
CA SER A 128 21.67 34.27 -60.74
C SER A 128 21.30 33.53 -59.45
N SER A 129 20.51 32.46 -59.57
CA SER A 129 20.15 31.60 -58.46
C SER A 129 21.37 30.81 -57.99
N ALA A 130 22.23 31.43 -57.19
CA ALA A 130 23.11 30.69 -56.33
C ALA A 130 22.22 29.94 -55.34
N ALA A 131 22.19 28.61 -55.45
CA ALA A 131 21.51 27.76 -54.48
C ALA A 131 22.06 28.10 -53.10
N ILE A 132 21.24 28.73 -52.26
CA ILE A 132 21.51 28.81 -50.84
C ILE A 132 21.31 27.40 -50.32
N THR A 133 22.40 26.64 -50.25
CA THR A 133 22.45 25.41 -49.48
C THR A 133 22.23 25.83 -48.03
N ILE A 134 20.98 25.78 -47.58
CA ILE A 134 20.67 25.90 -46.16
C ILE A 134 21.43 24.75 -45.51
N PRO A 135 22.41 25.00 -44.62
CA PRO A 135 22.99 23.91 -43.86
C PRO A 135 21.84 23.31 -43.07
N THR A 136 21.45 22.08 -43.42
CA THR A 136 20.65 21.22 -42.56
C THR A 136 21.50 20.94 -41.33
N THR A 137 21.61 21.92 -40.43
CA THR A 137 22.00 21.67 -39.07
C THR A 137 20.87 20.84 -38.51
N SER A 138 21.08 19.52 -38.55
CA SER A 138 20.30 18.54 -37.81
C SER A 138 20.14 19.07 -36.40
N SER A 139 19.04 19.77 -36.15
CA SER A 139 18.56 20.03 -34.82
C SER A 139 18.14 18.66 -34.32
N GLN A 140 19.10 17.93 -33.74
CA GLN A 140 18.78 16.78 -32.93
C GLN A 140 17.81 17.31 -31.89
N CYS A 141 16.55 16.93 -32.03
CA CYS A 141 15.65 16.95 -30.90
C CYS A 141 16.40 16.24 -29.77
N PRO A 142 16.51 16.83 -28.57
CA PRO A 142 17.04 16.08 -27.44
C PRO A 142 16.22 14.80 -27.37
N LYS A 143 16.92 13.67 -27.50
CA LYS A 143 16.27 12.35 -27.36
C LYS A 143 15.51 12.38 -26.04
N PRO A 144 14.26 11.89 -25.99
CA PRO A 144 13.61 11.69 -24.71
C PRO A 144 14.59 10.92 -23.83
N PRO A 145 14.82 11.36 -22.57
CA PRO A 145 15.69 10.63 -21.65
C PRO A 145 15.30 9.16 -21.66
N ASP A 146 16.30 8.30 -21.83
CA ASP A 146 16.17 6.87 -22.02
C ASP A 146 15.05 6.30 -21.15
N ALA A 147 14.17 5.53 -21.79
CA ALA A 147 13.13 4.80 -21.09
C ALA A 147 13.76 4.06 -19.91
N VAL A 148 13.44 4.51 -18.70
CA VAL A 148 13.82 3.81 -17.47
C VAL A 148 13.31 2.38 -17.64
N PRO A 149 14.15 1.35 -17.48
CA PRO A 149 13.70 -0.03 -17.58
C PRO A 149 12.48 -0.19 -16.69
N SER A 150 11.35 -0.59 -17.28
CA SER A 150 10.13 -0.89 -16.55
C SER A 150 10.45 -2.02 -15.58
N LYS A 151 10.85 -1.67 -14.36
CA LYS A 151 10.82 -2.62 -13.25
C LYS A 151 9.35 -2.95 -13.09
N HIS A 152 9.04 -4.23 -13.29
CA HIS A 152 7.72 -4.81 -13.12
C HIS A 152 7.05 -4.16 -11.89
N VAL A 153 6.10 -3.25 -12.13
CA VAL A 153 5.24 -2.73 -11.08
C VAL A 153 4.41 -3.93 -10.64
N PRO A 154 4.46 -4.38 -9.39
CA PRO A 154 3.55 -5.42 -8.92
C PRO A 154 2.14 -4.93 -9.21
N ARG A 155 1.37 -5.74 -9.93
CA ARG A 155 -0.04 -5.47 -10.22
C ARG A 155 -0.73 -5.22 -8.88
N TYR A 156 -1.03 -3.96 -8.59
CA TYR A 156 -1.75 -3.60 -7.38
C TYR A 156 -3.13 -4.23 -7.48
N ASP A 157 -3.40 -5.26 -6.68
CA ASP A 157 -4.76 -5.78 -6.54
C ASP A 157 -5.61 -4.65 -5.95
N ALA A 158 -6.43 -4.04 -6.80
CA ALA A 158 -7.32 -2.92 -6.48
C ALA A 158 -8.44 -3.28 -5.47
N ALA A 159 -8.37 -4.44 -4.82
CA ALA A 159 -9.40 -4.96 -3.93
C ALA A 159 -9.22 -4.57 -2.44
N ARG A 160 -8.22 -3.75 -2.07
CA ARG A 160 -7.99 -3.44 -0.63
C ARG A 160 -7.52 -2.01 -0.30
N LEU A 161 -7.96 -1.03 -1.07
CA LEU A 161 -7.69 0.39 -0.83
C LEU A 161 -8.98 1.17 -0.54
N SER A 162 -9.67 0.85 0.55
CA SER A 162 -10.58 1.81 1.19
C SER A 162 -9.82 2.53 2.29
N TRP A 163 -9.04 3.54 1.93
CA TRP A 163 -8.53 4.49 2.92
C TRP A 163 -9.14 5.84 2.61
N ALA A 164 -10.04 6.25 3.48
CA ALA A 164 -10.60 7.58 3.50
C ALA A 164 -9.48 8.60 3.76
N VAL A 165 -9.44 9.64 2.94
CA VAL A 165 -8.71 10.88 3.23
C VAL A 165 -9.39 11.55 4.44
N PRO A 166 -8.68 11.92 5.52
CA PRO A 166 -9.29 12.66 6.63
C PRO A 166 -9.64 14.08 6.17
N GLY A 167 -10.93 14.41 6.10
CA GLY A 167 -11.38 15.79 5.80
C GLY A 167 -12.77 15.97 5.17
N ALA A 168 -13.46 14.90 4.75
CA ALA A 168 -14.82 15.00 4.23
C ALA A 168 -15.84 14.50 5.27
N GLY A 169 -16.88 15.31 5.48
CA GLY A 169 -17.88 15.16 6.53
C GLY A 169 -18.61 13.83 6.59
N HIS A 170 -19.27 13.68 7.73
CA HIS A 170 -20.19 12.62 8.15
C HIS A 170 -20.93 11.91 7.00
N TRP A 171 -20.63 10.62 6.79
CA TRP A 171 -21.46 9.73 5.99
C TRP A 171 -22.05 8.64 6.90
N GLN A 172 -23.29 8.83 7.31
CA GLN A 172 -24.10 7.71 7.83
C GLN A 172 -24.33 6.72 6.69
N ARG A 173 -23.84 5.50 6.83
CA ARG A 173 -24.28 4.37 6.02
C ARG A 173 -25.09 3.41 6.87
N ILE A 174 -26.35 3.32 6.45
CA ILE A 174 -27.46 2.51 6.94
C ILE A 174 -27.09 1.02 6.97
N SER A 175 -27.68 0.35 7.95
CA SER A 175 -27.56 -1.04 8.36
C SER A 175 -27.52 -2.11 7.26
N GLY A 176 -26.72 -3.15 7.52
CA GLY A 176 -27.13 -4.56 7.41
C GLY A 176 -27.00 -5.21 6.03
N CYS A 177 -25.95 -6.01 5.85
CA CYS A 177 -25.97 -7.19 4.98
C CYS A 177 -24.75 -8.08 5.31
N GLU A 178 -24.99 -9.17 6.02
CA GLU A 178 -24.04 -10.27 6.17
C GLU A 178 -24.05 -11.13 4.91
N VAL A 179 -22.87 -11.36 4.33
CA VAL A 179 -22.69 -12.29 3.21
C VAL A 179 -22.57 -13.70 3.79
N GLY A 180 -23.72 -14.35 3.99
CA GLY A 180 -23.83 -15.79 4.22
C GLY A 180 -23.85 -16.53 2.88
N GLY A 181 -22.97 -17.52 2.72
CA GLY A 181 -22.78 -18.26 1.47
C GLY A 181 -24.02 -18.99 0.94
N ARG A 182 -24.05 -19.09 -0.39
CA ARG A 182 -25.02 -19.73 -1.29
C ARG A 182 -26.17 -18.82 -1.72
N GLY A 183 -26.09 -18.43 -2.99
CA GLY A 183 -26.90 -17.40 -3.61
C GLY A 183 -28.40 -17.73 -3.67
N CYS A 184 -29.20 -16.74 -3.25
CA CYS A 184 -30.48 -16.34 -3.84
C CYS A 184 -30.94 -15.06 -3.13
N CYS A 185 -30.79 -13.90 -3.77
CA CYS A 185 -31.39 -12.65 -3.29
C CYS A 185 -32.82 -12.55 -3.81
N LYS A 186 -33.81 -12.67 -2.93
CA LYS A 186 -35.21 -12.34 -3.22
C LYS A 186 -35.46 -10.89 -2.83
N VAL A 187 -35.82 -10.04 -3.80
CA VAL A 187 -36.28 -8.66 -3.57
C VAL A 187 -37.62 -8.71 -2.84
N ARG A 188 -37.75 -8.00 -1.73
CA ARG A 188 -39.04 -7.77 -1.05
C ARG A 188 -39.49 -6.33 -1.32
N GLY A 189 -40.69 -6.19 -1.88
CA GLY A 189 -41.58 -5.08 -1.61
C GLY A 189 -42.33 -5.33 -0.30
#